data_AF-A0A0R0JL12-F1
#
_entry.id   AF-A0A0R0JL12-F1
#
_cell.length_a   1.000
_cell.length_b   1.000
_cell.length_c   1.000
_cell.angle_alpha   90.00
_cell.angle_beta   90.00
_cell.angle_gamma   90.00
#
_symmetry.space_group_name_H-M   'P 1'
#
loop_
_entity.id
_entity.type
_entity.pdbx_description
1 polymer ?
#
loop_
_entity_poly.entity_id
_entity_poly.type
_entity_poly.pdbx_seq_one_letter_code
_entity_poly.pdbx_strand_id
1 'polypeptide(L)'
;MSNYPGHQVHVDKQVLLRNFTNKRELVRHAITRFATSYLTLERLHKEKANIRKMFTSDEWTLNKLSKEPKRKEATKVVLMPSFWNSVVYTLKVMAPLVKVLRLVDGERKPAMGYIYEAMDKAKETIIKSFNNNEKFFYDNTDLEFDFEVTNGLFECIKKLIPQFDVQQKILTELHLYKIGADHFGSDFAMA
;
A
#
# COMPACT_ATOMS: atom_id res chain seq x y z
N MET A 1 11.06 42.74 1.65
CA MET A 1 11.00 41.26 1.66
C MET A 1 10.26 40.84 2.92
N SER A 2 8.96 40.52 2.82
CA SER A 2 8.14 40.14 3.97
C SER A 2 8.47 38.72 4.41
N ASN A 3 9.16 38.58 5.55
CA ASN A 3 9.41 37.30 6.22
C ASN A 3 8.10 36.83 6.89
N TYR A 4 7.30 36.06 6.16
CA TYR A 4 6.11 35.43 6.72
C TYR A 4 6.52 34.34 7.73
N PRO A 5 6.01 34.37 8.99
CA PRO A 5 6.40 33.45 10.06
C PRO A 5 6.13 31.96 9.74
N GLY A 6 5.24 31.67 8.79
CA GLY A 6 5.02 30.31 8.30
C GLY A 6 6.23 29.72 7.56
N HIS A 7 7.04 30.53 6.89
CA HIS A 7 8.15 30.04 6.07
C HIS A 7 9.28 29.48 6.94
N GLN A 8 9.64 30.16 8.04
CA GLN A 8 10.69 29.71 8.97
C GLN A 8 10.36 28.35 9.61
N VAL A 9 9.10 28.17 10.01
CA VAL A 9 8.63 26.95 10.69
C VAL A 9 8.70 25.71 9.78
N HIS A 10 8.53 25.87 8.46
CA HIS A 10 8.67 24.77 7.50
C HIS A 10 10.14 24.38 7.29
N VAL A 11 11.04 25.36 7.28
CA VAL A 11 12.49 25.14 7.12
C VAL A 11 13.06 24.35 8.28
N ASP A 12 12.75 24.73 9.53
CA ASP A 12 13.32 24.07 10.72
C ASP A 12 12.95 22.57 10.80
N LYS A 13 11.72 22.22 10.39
CA LYS A 13 11.23 20.83 10.36
C LYS A 13 12.00 19.95 9.39
N GLN A 14 12.22 20.44 8.18
CA GLN A 14 12.92 19.69 7.14
C GLN A 14 14.41 19.59 7.43
N VAL A 15 15.01 20.65 7.97
CA VAL A 15 16.43 20.65 8.37
C VAL A 15 16.67 19.60 9.43
N LEU A 16 15.86 19.57 10.49
CA LEU A 16 16.01 18.59 11.56
C LEU A 16 15.87 17.15 11.02
N LEU A 17 14.81 16.87 10.27
CA LEU A 17 14.61 15.55 9.69
C LEU A 17 15.79 15.13 8.79
N ARG A 18 16.26 16.03 7.92
CA ARG A 18 17.40 15.78 7.03
C ARG A 18 18.69 15.56 7.82
N ASN A 19 18.92 16.25 8.93
CA ASN A 19 20.11 16.03 9.75
C ASN A 19 20.13 14.62 10.35
N PHE A 20 18.98 14.15 10.85
CA PHE A 20 18.88 12.82 11.43
C PHE A 20 18.86 11.70 10.38
N THR A 21 18.33 11.93 9.19
CA THR A 21 18.28 10.93 8.11
C THR A 21 19.50 10.96 7.18
N ASN A 22 20.60 11.64 7.55
CA ASN A 22 21.78 11.82 6.68
C ASN A 22 21.42 12.39 5.29
N LYS A 23 20.57 13.42 5.28
CA LYS A 23 19.99 14.11 4.12
C LYS A 23 19.15 13.25 3.20
N ARG A 24 18.81 12.04 3.62
CA ARG A 24 18.01 11.14 2.79
C ARG A 24 16.54 11.51 2.89
N GLU A 25 15.88 11.59 1.73
CA GLU A 25 14.46 11.88 1.65
C GLU A 25 13.63 10.65 2.06
N LEU A 26 12.49 10.91 2.72
CA LEU A 26 11.54 9.86 3.12
C LEU A 26 10.54 9.55 2.02
N VAL A 27 10.09 10.56 1.29
CA VAL A 27 9.17 10.38 0.17
C VAL A 27 9.97 9.93 -1.05
N ARG A 28 9.54 8.84 -1.69
CA ARG A 28 10.10 8.38 -2.96
C ARG A 28 8.97 8.26 -3.98
N HIS A 29 8.94 9.19 -4.91
CA HIS A 29 7.95 9.21 -5.98
C HIS A 29 8.12 7.99 -6.91
N ALA A 30 7.01 7.35 -7.24
CA ALA A 30 6.90 6.32 -8.27
C ALA A 30 5.81 6.72 -9.27
N ILE A 31 5.78 6.04 -10.41
CA ILE A 31 4.84 6.33 -11.50
C ILE A 31 3.38 6.20 -11.00
N THR A 32 3.09 5.20 -10.18
CA THR A 32 1.77 5.02 -9.58
C THR A 32 1.74 5.50 -8.12
N ARG A 33 0.59 6.04 -7.70
CA ARG A 33 0.35 6.47 -6.32
C ARG A 33 0.57 5.33 -5.31
N PHE A 34 0.21 4.10 -5.68
CA PHE A 34 0.40 2.91 -4.84
C PHE A 34 1.87 2.59 -4.61
N ALA A 35 2.67 2.59 -5.68
CA ALA A 35 4.11 2.41 -5.57
C ALA A 35 4.77 3.55 -4.77
N THR A 36 4.27 4.78 -4.88
CA THR A 36 4.76 5.93 -4.09
C THR A 36 4.52 5.72 -2.60
N SER A 37 3.32 5.29 -2.20
CA SER A 37 3.00 4.99 -0.80
C SER A 37 3.87 3.85 -0.26
N TYR A 38 4.01 2.76 -1.02
CA TYR A 38 4.87 1.64 -0.65
C TYR A 38 6.33 2.06 -0.46
N LEU A 39 6.92 2.77 -1.43
CA LEU A 39 8.31 3.19 -1.35
C LEU A 39 8.55 4.18 -0.21
N THR A 40 7.59 5.06 0.06
CA THR A 40 7.65 6.00 1.19
C THR A 40 7.63 5.25 2.52
N LEU A 41 6.75 4.25 2.65
CA LEU A 41 6.67 3.41 3.85
C LEU A 41 7.94 2.56 4.03
N GLU A 42 8.47 2.00 2.95
CA GLU A 42 9.72 1.23 2.95
C GLU A 42 10.88 2.11 3.43
N ARG A 43 10.93 3.35 2.94
CA ARG A 43 11.95 4.33 3.32
C ARG A 43 11.81 4.77 4.78
N LEU A 44 10.58 5.01 5.23
CA LEU A 44 10.27 5.29 6.63
C LEU A 44 10.77 4.17 7.54
N HIS A 45 10.52 2.91 7.17
CA HIS A 45 11.00 1.74 7.91
C HIS A 45 12.53 1.67 7.95
N LYS A 46 13.21 1.91 6.82
CA LYS A 46 14.69 1.95 6.76
C LYS A 46 15.31 3.01 7.66
N GLU A 47 14.63 4.15 7.85
CA GLU A 47 15.09 5.24 8.71
C GLU A 47 14.51 5.19 10.13
N LYS A 48 13.84 4.10 10.52
CA LYS A 48 13.20 3.92 11.84
C LYS A 48 14.09 4.36 13.02
N ALA A 49 15.33 3.89 13.06
CA ALA A 49 16.26 4.20 14.15
C ALA A 49 16.58 5.71 14.21
N ASN A 50 16.84 6.31 13.05
CA ASN A 50 17.16 7.74 12.94
C ASN A 50 15.98 8.62 13.30
N ILE A 51 14.78 8.26 12.83
CA ILE A 51 13.55 8.98 13.15
C ILE A 51 13.27 8.88 14.65
N ARG A 52 13.34 7.69 15.25
CA ARG A 52 13.18 7.53 16.70
C ARG A 52 14.19 8.37 17.47
N LYS A 53 15.47 8.34 17.06
CA LYS A 53 16.53 9.15 17.66
C LYS A 53 16.24 10.65 17.58
N MET A 54 15.70 11.13 16.46
CA MET A 54 15.25 12.52 16.29
C MET A 54 14.20 12.87 17.35
N PHE A 55 13.15 12.07 17.47
CA PHE A 55 12.03 12.32 18.38
C PHE A 55 12.39 12.15 19.88
N THR A 56 13.53 11.52 20.20
CA THR A 56 14.06 11.43 21.56
C THR A 56 15.24 12.36 21.84
N SER A 57 15.65 13.18 20.86
CA SER A 57 16.80 14.08 21.01
C SER A 57 16.44 15.32 21.85
N ASP A 58 17.45 15.88 22.53
CA ASP A 58 17.30 17.15 23.25
C ASP A 58 16.92 18.30 22.31
N GLU A 59 17.46 18.28 21.08
CA GLU A 59 17.09 19.25 20.04
C GLU A 59 15.59 19.25 19.75
N TRP A 60 14.95 18.07 19.73
CA TRP A 60 13.51 17.96 19.55
C TRP A 60 12.73 18.34 20.81
N THR A 61 13.12 17.82 21.98
CA THR A 61 12.38 18.06 23.23
C THR A 61 12.42 19.53 23.66
N LEU A 62 13.51 20.23 23.38
CA LEU A 62 13.66 21.67 23.65
C LEU A 62 13.01 22.56 22.58
N ASN A 63 12.69 22.01 21.39
CA ASN A 63 12.06 22.77 20.31
C ASN A 63 10.63 23.18 20.67
N LYS A 64 10.25 24.43 20.39
CA LYS A 64 8.86 24.92 20.57
C LYS A 64 7.85 24.05 19.80
N LEU A 65 8.24 23.52 18.64
CA LEU A 65 7.39 22.70 17.79
C LEU A 65 6.97 21.39 18.46
N SER A 66 7.81 20.78 19.30
CA SER A 66 7.46 19.53 19.97
C SER A 66 6.30 19.69 20.95
N LYS A 67 5.98 20.94 21.35
CA LYS A 67 4.87 21.27 22.25
C LYS A 67 3.51 21.31 21.56
N GLU A 68 3.45 21.43 20.23
CA GLU A 68 2.20 21.42 19.46
C GLU A 68 1.46 20.08 19.60
N PRO A 69 0.12 20.07 19.77
CA PRO A 69 -0.65 18.83 19.93
C PRO A 69 -0.39 17.80 18.82
N LYS A 70 -0.39 18.24 17.55
CA LYS A 70 -0.11 17.37 16.39
C LYS A 70 1.28 16.73 16.44
N ARG A 71 2.28 17.44 17.00
CA ARG A 71 3.66 16.96 17.09
C ARG A 71 3.85 16.00 18.24
N LYS A 72 3.15 16.22 19.35
CA LYS A 72 3.08 15.25 20.46
C LYS A 72 2.47 13.93 20.00
N GLU A 73 1.37 13.97 19.26
CA GLU A 73 0.77 12.75 18.69
C GLU A 73 1.73 12.04 17.71
N ALA A 74 2.37 12.77 16.81
CA ALA A 74 3.38 12.18 15.92
C ALA A 74 4.54 11.52 16.70
N THR A 75 5.01 12.17 17.77
CA THR A 75 6.04 11.63 18.66
C THR A 75 5.58 10.32 19.30
N LYS A 76 4.36 10.29 19.85
CA LYS A 76 3.77 9.06 20.43
C LYS A 76 3.74 7.93 19.40
N VAL A 77 3.20 8.17 18.21
CA VAL A 77 3.09 7.18 17.14
C VAL A 77 4.46 6.61 16.74
N VAL A 78 5.46 7.48 16.53
CA VAL A 78 6.83 7.05 16.16
C VAL A 78 7.48 6.23 17.27
N LEU A 79 7.17 6.50 18.54
CA LEU A 79 7.73 5.78 19.66
C LEU A 79 7.04 4.44 19.95
N MET A 80 5.78 4.27 19.53
CA MET A 80 5.01 3.03 19.71
C MET A 80 5.61 1.85 18.92
N PRO A 81 5.92 0.71 19.57
CA PRO A 81 6.38 -0.50 18.87
C PRO A 81 5.35 -1.07 17.89
N SER A 82 4.07 -1.05 18.26
CA SER A 82 2.96 -1.57 17.45
C SER A 82 2.86 -0.89 16.09
N PHE A 83 3.07 0.44 16.03
CA PHE A 83 3.11 1.18 14.78
C PHE A 83 4.14 0.57 13.80
N TRP A 84 5.37 0.32 14.27
CA TRP A 84 6.41 -0.27 13.41
C TRP A 84 6.12 -1.72 13.03
N ASN A 85 5.45 -2.48 13.89
CA ASN A 85 4.98 -3.82 13.53
C ASN A 85 3.94 -3.75 12.40
N SER A 86 3.00 -2.81 12.47
CA SER A 86 2.05 -2.53 11.38
C SER A 86 2.77 -2.12 10.09
N VAL A 87 3.80 -1.27 10.17
CA VAL A 87 4.62 -0.89 9.01
C VAL A 87 5.24 -2.13 8.36
N VAL A 88 5.86 -3.03 9.14
CA VAL A 88 6.45 -4.27 8.62
C VAL A 88 5.39 -5.18 8.00
N TYR A 89 4.23 -5.32 8.67
CA TYR A 89 3.09 -6.08 8.16
C TYR A 89 2.65 -5.57 6.78
N THR A 90 2.39 -4.26 6.67
CA THR A 90 2.00 -3.62 5.42
C THR A 90 3.06 -3.81 4.34
N LEU A 91 4.36 -3.69 4.66
CA LEU A 91 5.42 -3.91 3.68
C LEU A 91 5.47 -5.35 3.15
N LYS A 92 5.24 -6.36 4.01
CA LYS A 92 5.19 -7.77 3.60
C LYS A 92 4.02 -8.05 2.64
N VAL A 93 2.85 -7.47 2.89
CA VAL A 93 1.67 -7.61 2.03
C VAL A 93 1.84 -6.84 0.72
N MET A 94 2.29 -5.59 0.79
CA MET A 94 2.36 -4.69 -0.37
C MET A 94 3.50 -5.05 -1.32
N ALA A 95 4.62 -5.60 -0.83
CA ALA A 95 5.78 -5.85 -1.68
C ALA A 95 5.50 -6.80 -2.87
N PRO A 96 4.84 -7.97 -2.68
CA PRO A 96 4.43 -8.82 -3.79
C PRO A 96 3.44 -8.13 -4.73
N LEU A 97 2.46 -7.39 -4.21
CA LEU A 97 1.47 -6.66 -5.02
C LEU A 97 2.11 -5.58 -5.89
N VAL A 98 3.06 -4.81 -5.34
CA VAL A 98 3.83 -3.82 -6.12
C VAL A 98 4.66 -4.49 -7.21
N LYS A 99 5.16 -5.72 -7.00
CA LYS A 99 5.85 -6.49 -8.06
C LYS A 99 4.89 -6.89 -9.18
N VAL A 100 3.68 -7.35 -8.86
CA VAL A 100 2.65 -7.69 -9.86
C VAL A 100 2.29 -6.45 -10.67
N LEU A 101 2.00 -5.32 -10.01
CA LEU A 101 1.69 -4.06 -10.70
C LEU A 101 2.82 -3.64 -11.65
N ARG A 102 4.09 -3.69 -11.21
CA ARG A 102 5.24 -3.37 -12.08
C ARG A 102 5.38 -4.31 -13.27
N LEU A 103 5.01 -5.58 -13.12
CA LEU A 103 5.04 -6.55 -14.21
C LEU A 103 3.95 -6.22 -15.25
N VAL A 104 2.75 -5.89 -14.78
CA VAL A 104 1.58 -5.58 -15.62
C VAL A 104 1.71 -4.22 -16.32
N ASP A 105 2.33 -3.23 -15.67
CA ASP A 105 2.63 -1.92 -16.27
C ASP A 105 3.70 -2.00 -17.38
N GLY A 106 4.39 -3.14 -17.52
CA GLY A 106 5.40 -3.33 -18.56
C GLY A 106 4.78 -3.49 -19.95
N GLU A 107 4.84 -2.45 -20.79
CA GLU A 107 4.28 -2.42 -22.17
C GLU A 107 4.82 -3.50 -23.13
N ARG A 108 5.85 -4.26 -22.75
CA ARG A 108 6.61 -5.10 -23.69
C ARG A 108 5.87 -6.38 -24.11
N LYS A 109 4.90 -6.87 -23.33
CA LYS A 109 4.15 -8.10 -23.63
C LYS A 109 2.71 -7.98 -23.12
N PRO A 110 1.71 -8.61 -23.77
CA PRO A 110 0.35 -8.64 -23.26
C PRO A 110 0.31 -9.17 -21.82
N ALA A 111 -0.08 -8.33 -20.87
CA ALA A 111 -0.03 -8.65 -19.44
C ALA A 111 -0.95 -9.82 -19.06
N MET A 112 -2.03 -10.03 -19.81
CA MET A 112 -3.07 -11.02 -19.50
C MET A 112 -2.54 -12.45 -19.38
N GLY A 113 -1.51 -12.82 -20.15
CA GLY A 113 -0.96 -14.18 -20.12
C GLY A 113 -0.17 -14.52 -18.85
N TYR A 114 0.33 -13.52 -18.12
CA TYR A 114 1.18 -13.72 -16.94
C TYR A 114 0.56 -13.18 -15.65
N ILE A 115 -0.53 -12.40 -15.74
CA ILE A 115 -1.13 -11.75 -14.57
C ILE A 115 -1.63 -12.76 -13.54
N TYR A 116 -2.25 -13.86 -13.99
CA TYR A 116 -2.74 -14.92 -13.11
C TYR A 116 -1.59 -15.59 -12.36
N GLU A 117 -0.54 -16.00 -13.07
CA GLU A 117 0.66 -16.61 -12.47
C GLU A 117 1.36 -15.63 -11.52
N ALA A 118 1.46 -14.35 -11.88
CA ALA A 118 2.09 -13.33 -11.05
C ALA A 118 1.28 -13.06 -9.77
N MET A 119 -0.05 -13.04 -9.88
CA MET A 119 -0.96 -12.86 -8.75
C MET A 119 -0.90 -14.07 -7.81
N ASP A 120 -0.89 -15.29 -8.36
CA ASP A 120 -0.82 -16.52 -7.56
C ASP A 120 0.52 -16.59 -6.80
N LYS A 121 1.64 -16.30 -7.47
CA LYS A 121 2.95 -16.15 -6.81
C LYS A 121 2.94 -15.06 -5.74
N ALA A 122 2.23 -13.95 -5.96
CA ALA A 122 2.10 -12.91 -4.95
C ALA A 122 1.33 -13.40 -3.73
N LYS A 123 0.18 -14.08 -3.94
CA LYS A 123 -0.61 -14.73 -2.89
C LYS A 123 0.26 -15.69 -2.09
N GLU A 124 0.96 -16.63 -2.74
CA GLU A 124 1.87 -17.54 -2.04
C GLU A 124 2.97 -16.83 -1.25
N THR A 125 3.54 -15.76 -1.81
CA THR A 125 4.61 -15.00 -1.15
C THR A 125 4.08 -14.31 0.12
N ILE A 126 2.87 -13.77 0.08
CA ILE A 126 2.23 -13.18 1.26
C ILE A 126 1.95 -14.31 2.28
N ILE A 127 1.42 -15.45 1.85
CA ILE A 127 1.17 -16.63 2.69
C ILE A 127 2.41 -17.07 3.45
N LYS A 128 3.51 -17.29 2.72
CA LYS A 128 4.81 -17.66 3.28
C LYS A 128 5.37 -16.60 4.23
N SER A 129 5.12 -15.30 3.97
CA SER A 129 5.61 -14.19 4.80
C SER A 129 5.00 -14.13 6.21
N PHE A 130 3.88 -14.83 6.43
CA PHE A 130 3.20 -14.96 7.71
C PHE A 130 3.13 -16.42 8.20
N ASN A 131 4.11 -17.24 7.82
CA ASN A 131 4.23 -18.64 8.27
C ASN A 131 2.97 -19.48 8.00
N ASN A 132 2.28 -19.25 6.88
CA ASN A 132 1.05 -19.95 6.50
C ASN A 132 -0.07 -19.83 7.55
N ASN A 133 -0.07 -18.78 8.38
CA ASN A 133 -1.11 -18.58 9.37
C ASN A 133 -2.40 -18.07 8.71
N GLU A 134 -3.37 -18.96 8.54
CA GLU A 134 -4.65 -18.77 7.85
C GLU A 134 -5.43 -17.52 8.28
N LYS A 135 -5.27 -17.10 9.54
CA LYS A 135 -5.90 -15.89 10.11
C LYS A 135 -5.60 -14.60 9.33
N PHE A 136 -4.51 -14.57 8.57
CA PHE A 136 -4.15 -13.39 7.76
C PHE A 136 -4.69 -13.43 6.33
N PHE A 137 -5.35 -14.52 5.92
CA PHE A 137 -5.70 -14.78 4.52
C PHE A 137 -7.18 -14.99 4.28
N TYR A 138 -7.85 -15.69 5.20
CA TYR A 138 -9.21 -16.19 4.98
C TYR A 138 -10.27 -15.57 5.90
N ASP A 139 -9.88 -14.69 6.82
CA ASP A 139 -10.81 -14.17 7.85
C ASP A 139 -11.85 -13.17 7.31
N ASN A 140 -11.67 -12.60 6.12
CA ASN A 140 -12.68 -11.73 5.49
C ASN A 140 -13.38 -12.44 4.34
N THR A 141 -14.35 -13.30 4.66
CA THR A 141 -15.34 -13.80 3.67
C THR A 141 -16.11 -12.67 2.98
N ASP A 142 -16.12 -11.48 3.58
CA ASP A 142 -16.85 -10.31 3.08
C ASP A 142 -16.04 -9.45 2.09
N LEU A 143 -14.79 -9.82 1.78
CA LEU A 143 -13.99 -9.11 0.77
C LEU A 143 -14.71 -9.01 -0.59
N GLU A 144 -15.53 -10.00 -0.91
CA GLU A 144 -16.34 -10.01 -2.14
C GLU A 144 -17.50 -9.01 -2.13
N PHE A 145 -17.90 -8.56 -0.94
CA PHE A 145 -18.92 -7.54 -0.70
C PHE A 145 -18.33 -6.18 -0.33
N ASP A 146 -16.99 -6.08 -0.25
CA ASP A 146 -16.33 -4.81 0.00
C ASP A 146 -16.65 -3.83 -1.14
N PHE A 147 -17.25 -2.70 -0.75
CA PHE A 147 -17.74 -1.70 -1.69
C PHE A 147 -16.61 -1.07 -2.48
N GLU A 148 -15.44 -0.84 -1.87
CA GLU A 148 -14.28 -0.24 -2.53
C GLU A 148 -13.69 -1.20 -3.57
N VAL A 149 -13.54 -2.49 -3.22
CA VAL A 149 -13.06 -3.54 -4.12
C VAL A 149 -14.01 -3.73 -5.30
N THR A 150 -15.31 -3.88 -5.02
CA THR A 150 -16.33 -4.09 -6.05
C THR A 150 -16.46 -2.90 -6.99
N ASN A 151 -16.50 -1.68 -6.45
CA ASN A 151 -16.54 -0.46 -7.25
C ASN A 151 -15.26 -0.29 -8.07
N GLY A 152 -14.09 -0.59 -7.50
CA GLY A 152 -12.82 -0.59 -8.21
C GLY A 152 -12.79 -1.54 -9.41
N LEU A 153 -13.34 -2.74 -9.26
CA LEU A 153 -13.50 -3.70 -10.37
C LEU A 153 -14.40 -3.13 -11.47
N PHE A 154 -15.54 -2.54 -11.11
CA PHE A 154 -16.45 -1.94 -12.10
C PHE A 154 -15.83 -0.77 -12.85
N GLU A 155 -15.08 0.09 -12.19
CA GLU A 155 -14.35 1.19 -12.84
C GLU A 155 -13.27 0.67 -13.81
N CYS A 156 -12.57 -0.42 -13.45
CA CYS A 156 -11.65 -1.10 -14.36
C CYS A 156 -12.36 -1.66 -15.60
N ILE A 157 -13.50 -2.33 -15.42
CA ILE A 157 -14.29 -2.88 -16.53
C ILE A 157 -14.75 -1.77 -17.48
N LYS A 158 -15.33 -0.68 -16.94
CA LYS A 158 -15.75 0.49 -17.74
C LYS A 158 -14.60 1.10 -18.52
N LYS A 159 -13.42 1.20 -17.91
CA LYS A 159 -12.23 1.78 -18.55
C LYS A 159 -11.67 0.88 -19.65
N LEU A 160 -11.66 -0.43 -19.45
CA LEU A 160 -11.06 -1.39 -20.38
C LEU A 160 -11.99 -1.77 -21.54
N ILE A 161 -13.29 -1.80 -21.29
CA ILE A 161 -14.30 -2.28 -22.23
C ILE A 161 -15.30 -1.14 -22.48
N PRO A 162 -15.15 -0.34 -23.55
CA PRO A 162 -16.07 0.77 -23.82
C PRO A 162 -17.49 0.33 -24.19
N GLN A 163 -17.65 -0.91 -24.67
CA GLN A 163 -18.91 -1.45 -25.18
C GLN A 163 -19.81 -1.95 -24.04
N PHE A 164 -20.97 -1.33 -23.88
CA PHE A 164 -21.91 -1.63 -22.79
C PHE A 164 -22.45 -3.07 -22.82
N ASP A 165 -22.70 -3.63 -24.00
CA ASP A 165 -23.17 -5.01 -24.15
C ASP A 165 -22.12 -6.02 -23.68
N VAL A 166 -20.83 -5.75 -23.96
CA VAL A 166 -19.72 -6.58 -23.48
C VAL A 166 -19.54 -6.41 -21.98
N GLN A 167 -19.66 -5.18 -21.43
CA GLN A 167 -19.64 -4.96 -19.98
C GLN A 167 -20.75 -5.77 -19.28
N GLN A 168 -21.97 -5.73 -19.80
CA GLN A 168 -23.10 -6.45 -19.22
C GLN A 168 -22.88 -7.97 -19.21
N LYS A 169 -22.35 -8.53 -20.31
CA LYS A 169 -21.95 -9.93 -20.37
C LYS A 169 -20.90 -10.27 -19.32
N ILE A 170 -19.85 -9.45 -19.18
CA ILE A 170 -18.82 -9.64 -18.15
C ILE A 170 -19.43 -9.66 -16.75
N LEU A 171 -20.37 -8.74 -16.45
CA LEU A 171 -21.02 -8.69 -15.15
C LEU A 171 -21.88 -9.93 -14.88
N THR A 172 -22.59 -10.43 -15.89
CA THR A 172 -23.37 -11.67 -15.80
C THR A 172 -22.47 -12.88 -15.58
N GLU A 173 -21.43 -13.07 -16.39
CA GLU A 173 -20.46 -14.16 -16.25
C GLU A 173 -19.72 -14.10 -14.91
N LEU A 174 -19.37 -12.90 -14.44
CA LEU A 174 -18.76 -12.71 -13.11
C LEU A 174 -19.70 -13.15 -12.00
N HIS A 175 -21.00 -12.88 -12.11
CA HIS A 175 -21.98 -13.36 -11.15
C HIS A 175 -22.07 -14.89 -11.16
N LEU A 176 -22.16 -15.51 -12.33
CA LEU A 176 -22.20 -16.97 -12.49
C LEU A 176 -20.95 -17.65 -11.92
N TYR A 177 -19.77 -17.10 -12.22
CA TYR A 177 -18.49 -17.55 -11.66
C TYR A 177 -18.48 -17.49 -10.13
N LYS A 178 -18.95 -16.39 -9.53
CA LYS A 178 -18.97 -16.21 -8.07
C LYS A 178 -19.88 -17.21 -7.35
N ILE A 179 -21.06 -17.50 -7.92
CA ILE A 179 -22.00 -18.46 -7.32
C ILE A 179 -21.67 -19.91 -7.71
N GLY A 180 -20.63 -20.15 -8.52
CA GLY A 180 -20.29 -21.46 -9.05
C GLY A 180 -21.40 -22.07 -9.90
N ALA A 181 -22.13 -21.26 -10.67
CA ALA A 181 -23.20 -21.73 -11.54
C ALA A 181 -22.68 -22.20 -12.91
N ASP A 182 -23.54 -22.93 -13.62
CA ASP A 182 -23.28 -23.47 -14.96
C ASP A 182 -21.96 -24.24 -15.05
N HIS A 183 -21.15 -23.92 -16.06
CA HIS A 183 -19.89 -24.61 -16.32
C HIS A 183 -18.81 -24.26 -15.29
N PHE A 184 -18.94 -23.12 -14.58
CA PHE A 184 -17.95 -22.69 -13.58
C PHE A 184 -17.95 -23.54 -12.32
N GLY A 185 -19.08 -24.15 -11.97
CA GLY A 185 -19.18 -25.09 -10.83
C GLY A 185 -18.99 -26.56 -11.19
N SER A 186 -18.69 -26.87 -12.45
CA SER A 186 -18.52 -28.26 -12.89
C SER A 186 -17.25 -28.89 -12.32
N ASP A 187 -17.26 -30.20 -12.08
CA ASP A 187 -16.07 -30.95 -11.65
C ASP A 187 -14.87 -30.72 -12.58
N PHE A 188 -15.13 -30.51 -13.88
CA PHE A 188 -14.12 -30.18 -14.87
C PHE A 188 -13.44 -28.82 -14.65
N ALA A 189 -14.17 -27.83 -14.15
CA ALA A 189 -13.65 -26.48 -13.88
C ALA A 189 -12.94 -26.38 -12.52
N MET A 190 -13.26 -27.27 -11.58
CA MET A 190 -12.69 -27.29 -10.22
C MET A 190 -11.46 -28.22 -10.08
N ALA A 191 -11.19 -29.07 -11.07
CA ALA A 191 -10.05 -29.99 -11.13
C ALA A 191 -8.75 -29.31 -11.58
#